data_AF-A0A3D8SZ29-F1
#
_entry.id   AF-A0A3D8SZ29-F1
#
_cell.length_a   1.000
_cell.length_b   1.000
_cell.length_c   1.000
_cell.angle_alpha   90.00
_cell.angle_beta   90.00
_cell.angle_gamma   90.00
#
_symmetry.space_group_name_H-M   'P 1'
#
loop_
_entity.id
_entity.type
_entity.pdbx_description
1 polymer ?
#
loop_
_entity_poly.entity_id
_entity_poly.type
_entity_poly.pdbx_seq_one_letter_code
_entity_poly.pdbx_strand_id
1 'polypeptide(L)'
;MYADIVLPIYPGLVDPELFDAQLKLLLDNRDEVIADADNISSTSNPQGASWFALLFAVLACGAQCISTIEREAELNSKVFGSVSFCFLRKANYLVSPCLNTTQALLNIGISLRNDMHSSVAWSILGITIRHAQLIGCCDKPTALSNDNISNDLYNGKLRLWWAIVWQDISLSFCYGRPCGSLSVKARFPPTLDPNGRYGFIDVINRICGTCHDFYRQTLLAEEDVPLSQDIVENFVEKFEKIHQKAQPHLLDVVNCLSPRHHVEFFVVTVYKTHAACRLLKTLIQAPEAENRNGYDRIMDKITVLSVETVEAFMLLRQFSILTSLYWSLVQATITAAKFLLTRSRGADKPAWDSLVGSLMVSLRSSCDETTSIRNGFTANLSKLVAELSILVGK
;
A
#
# COMPACT_ATOMS: atom_id res chain seq x y z
N MET A 1 -4.21 0.53 -18.05
CA MET A 1 -4.88 -0.14 -16.91
C MET A 1 -4.03 -0.13 -15.64
N TYR A 2 -2.96 -0.93 -15.53
CA TYR A 2 -2.08 -0.87 -14.34
C TYR A 2 -1.48 0.54 -14.14
N ALA A 3 -0.99 1.16 -15.22
CA ALA A 3 -0.40 2.49 -15.21
C ALA A 3 -1.39 3.60 -14.78
N ASP A 4 -2.68 3.44 -15.04
CA ASP A 4 -3.69 4.47 -14.79
C ASP A 4 -4.34 4.33 -13.40
N ILE A 5 -4.29 3.12 -12.82
CA ILE A 5 -5.06 2.76 -11.63
C ILE A 5 -4.16 2.40 -10.45
N VAL A 6 -3.25 1.44 -10.66
CA VAL A 6 -2.40 0.91 -9.59
C VAL A 6 -1.20 1.81 -9.37
N LEU A 7 -0.50 2.15 -10.44
CA LEU A 7 0.74 2.92 -10.40
C LEU A 7 0.60 4.28 -9.70
N PRO A 8 -0.50 5.05 -9.88
CA PRO A 8 -0.66 6.33 -9.19
C PRO A 8 -0.87 6.17 -7.68
N ILE A 9 -1.39 5.01 -7.24
CA ILE A 9 -1.68 4.72 -5.84
C ILE A 9 -0.50 3.97 -5.18
N TYR A 10 0.24 3.16 -5.93
CA TYR A 10 1.36 2.38 -5.42
C TYR A 10 2.41 2.07 -6.50
N PRO A 11 3.68 2.46 -6.31
CA PRO A 11 4.75 2.27 -7.29
C PRO A 11 5.35 0.85 -7.19
N GLY A 12 4.58 -0.16 -7.59
CA GLY A 12 5.05 -1.55 -7.66
C GLY A 12 6.03 -1.84 -8.80
N LEU A 13 6.23 -0.87 -9.69
CA LEU A 13 7.18 -0.88 -10.80
C LEU A 13 8.20 0.24 -10.62
N VAL A 14 9.48 -0.10 -10.73
CA VAL A 14 10.62 0.80 -10.53
C VAL A 14 10.77 1.80 -11.68
N ASP A 15 10.55 1.32 -12.89
CA ASP A 15 10.63 2.07 -14.14
C ASP A 15 9.48 1.63 -15.07
N PRO A 16 8.30 2.27 -14.95
CA PRO A 16 7.14 1.95 -15.77
C PRO A 16 7.35 2.27 -17.25
N GLU A 17 8.13 3.30 -17.57
CA GLU A 17 8.38 3.72 -18.96
C GLU A 17 9.25 2.71 -19.70
N LEU A 18 10.34 2.25 -19.06
CA LEU A 18 11.16 1.18 -19.59
C LEU A 18 10.36 -0.12 -19.76
N PHE A 19 9.53 -0.46 -18.78
CA PHE A 19 8.68 -1.64 -18.84
C PHE A 19 7.69 -1.57 -20.02
N ASP A 20 7.05 -0.42 -20.24
CA ASP A 20 6.13 -0.19 -21.36
C ASP A 20 6.84 -0.27 -22.72
N ALA A 21 8.04 0.31 -22.84
CA ALA A 21 8.85 0.20 -24.05
C ALA A 21 9.23 -1.26 -24.37
N GLN A 22 9.61 -2.04 -23.34
CA GLN A 22 9.92 -3.46 -23.49
C GLN A 22 8.68 -4.29 -23.89
N LEU A 23 7.52 -3.97 -23.32
CA LEU A 23 6.27 -4.62 -23.68
C LEU A 23 5.87 -4.34 -25.13
N LYS A 24 5.98 -3.08 -25.59
CA LYS A 24 5.72 -2.71 -26.98
C LYS A 24 6.60 -3.49 -27.96
N LEU A 25 7.91 -3.53 -27.70
CA LEU A 25 8.86 -4.27 -28.53
C LEU A 25 8.52 -5.77 -28.60
N LEU A 26 8.09 -6.38 -27.48
CA LEU A 26 7.64 -7.78 -27.48
C LEU A 26 6.40 -7.96 -28.35
N LEU A 27 5.42 -7.05 -28.27
CA LEU A 27 4.17 -7.13 -29.01
C LEU A 27 4.39 -6.92 -30.51
N ASP A 28 5.30 -6.02 -30.89
CA ASP A 28 5.66 -5.77 -32.28
C ASP A 28 6.31 -7.00 -32.93
N ASN A 29 7.12 -7.75 -32.15
CA ASN A 29 7.80 -8.96 -32.61
C ASN A 29 7.06 -10.26 -32.20
N ARG A 30 5.78 -10.18 -31.85
CA ARG A 30 5.04 -11.28 -31.20
C ARG A 30 5.06 -12.57 -32.02
N ASP A 31 4.83 -12.47 -33.32
CA ASP A 31 4.73 -13.65 -34.18
C ASP A 31 6.08 -14.36 -34.31
N GLU A 32 7.18 -13.60 -34.37
CA GLU A 32 8.55 -14.14 -34.37
C GLU A 32 8.89 -14.81 -33.04
N VAL A 33 8.56 -14.17 -31.91
CA VAL A 33 8.78 -14.73 -30.57
C VAL A 33 7.97 -16.02 -30.35
N ILE A 34 6.75 -16.10 -30.90
CA ILE A 34 5.92 -17.32 -30.83
C ILE A 34 6.51 -18.42 -31.72
N ALA A 35 6.91 -18.09 -32.95
CA ALA A 35 7.50 -19.04 -33.88
C ALA A 35 8.79 -19.67 -33.34
N ASP A 36 9.57 -18.91 -32.57
CA ASP A 36 10.83 -19.35 -31.99
C ASP A 36 10.71 -19.89 -30.55
N ALA A 37 9.52 -19.96 -29.97
CA ALA A 37 9.31 -20.28 -28.54
C ALA A 37 9.89 -21.65 -28.12
N ASP A 38 9.93 -22.61 -29.04
CA ASP A 38 10.47 -23.96 -28.81
C ASP A 38 11.97 -24.07 -29.13
N ASN A 39 12.57 -23.04 -29.71
CA ASN A 39 13.96 -23.04 -30.14
C ASN A 39 14.88 -22.52 -29.02
N ILE A 40 15.55 -23.46 -28.33
CA ILE A 40 16.44 -23.21 -27.18
C ILE A 40 17.62 -22.27 -27.53
N SER A 41 17.97 -22.17 -28.81
CA SER A 41 19.06 -21.33 -29.32
C SER A 41 18.62 -19.96 -29.84
N SER A 42 17.32 -19.67 -29.82
CA SER A 42 16.78 -18.42 -30.34
C SER A 42 17.19 -17.22 -29.47
N THR A 43 17.68 -16.18 -30.12
CA THR A 43 17.99 -14.87 -29.52
C THR A 43 16.89 -13.84 -29.83
N SER A 44 15.82 -14.26 -30.49
CA SER A 44 14.69 -13.44 -30.92
C SER A 44 13.87 -12.88 -29.75
N ASN A 45 13.96 -13.49 -28.57
CA ASN A 45 13.39 -12.93 -27.35
C ASN A 45 14.47 -12.24 -26.50
N PRO A 46 14.50 -10.90 -26.44
CA PRO A 46 15.46 -10.18 -25.61
C PRO A 46 15.17 -10.33 -24.10
N GLN A 47 13.99 -10.84 -23.73
CA GLN A 47 13.54 -10.91 -22.34
C GLN A 47 13.62 -12.31 -21.76
N GLY A 48 14.23 -12.42 -20.58
CA GLY A 48 14.33 -13.69 -19.84
C GLY A 48 13.09 -14.02 -19.01
N ALA A 49 13.07 -15.23 -18.43
CA ALA A 49 11.98 -15.71 -17.56
C ALA A 49 11.63 -14.75 -16.41
N SER A 50 12.62 -14.03 -15.85
CA SER A 50 12.41 -13.05 -14.79
C SER A 50 11.54 -11.87 -15.21
N TRP A 51 11.66 -11.42 -16.46
CA TRP A 51 10.85 -10.34 -17.01
C TRP A 51 9.41 -10.80 -17.26
N PHE A 52 9.21 -12.01 -17.79
CA PHE A 52 7.85 -12.57 -17.93
C PHE A 52 7.16 -12.76 -16.57
N ALA A 53 7.89 -13.17 -15.53
CA ALA A 53 7.35 -13.20 -14.18
C ALA A 53 6.81 -11.82 -13.76
N LEU A 54 7.57 -10.75 -14.03
CA LEU A 54 7.11 -9.38 -13.76
C LEU A 54 5.90 -9.01 -14.61
N LEU A 55 5.92 -9.28 -15.92
CA LEU A 55 4.82 -9.01 -16.82
C LEU A 55 3.51 -9.60 -16.33
N PHE A 56 3.51 -10.91 -16.03
CA PHE A 56 2.30 -11.59 -15.57
C PHE A 56 1.88 -11.12 -14.17
N ALA A 57 2.81 -10.73 -13.30
CA ALA A 57 2.46 -10.13 -12.01
C ALA A 57 1.77 -8.74 -12.16
N VAL A 58 2.25 -7.92 -13.10
CA VAL A 58 1.65 -6.62 -13.42
C VAL A 58 0.27 -6.79 -14.05
N LEU A 59 0.13 -7.74 -14.99
CA LEU A 59 -1.15 -8.09 -15.60
C LEU A 59 -2.14 -8.62 -14.55
N ALA A 60 -1.69 -9.44 -13.60
CA ALA A 60 -2.55 -9.91 -12.50
C ALA A 60 -3.10 -8.75 -11.67
N CYS A 61 -2.25 -7.80 -11.27
CA CYS A 61 -2.67 -6.61 -10.54
C CYS A 61 -3.62 -5.73 -11.35
N GLY A 62 -3.33 -5.51 -12.64
CA GLY A 62 -4.18 -4.73 -13.54
C GLY A 62 -5.55 -5.38 -13.73
N ALA A 63 -5.60 -6.70 -13.95
CA ALA A 63 -6.82 -7.46 -14.12
C ALA A 63 -7.67 -7.48 -12.84
N GLN A 64 -7.03 -7.56 -11.66
CA GLN A 64 -7.75 -7.44 -10.38
C GLN A 64 -8.42 -6.07 -10.22
N CYS A 65 -7.80 -5.00 -10.73
CA CYS A 65 -8.36 -3.65 -10.61
C CYS A 65 -9.60 -3.41 -11.48
N ILE A 66 -9.76 -4.15 -12.57
CA ILE A 66 -10.95 -4.03 -13.44
C ILE A 66 -11.97 -5.16 -13.19
N SER A 67 -11.67 -6.08 -12.27
CA SER A 67 -12.53 -7.24 -11.96
C SER A 67 -13.93 -6.87 -11.46
N THR A 68 -14.12 -5.62 -11.00
CA THR A 68 -15.43 -5.09 -10.66
C THR A 68 -16.27 -4.70 -11.87
N ILE A 69 -15.64 -4.47 -13.01
CA ILE A 69 -16.29 -4.06 -14.26
C ILE A 69 -16.40 -5.27 -15.20
N GLU A 70 -15.37 -6.11 -15.25
CA GLU A 70 -15.27 -7.24 -16.16
C GLU A 70 -15.09 -8.56 -15.40
N ARG A 71 -16.08 -9.45 -15.51
CA ARG A 71 -16.09 -10.76 -14.86
C ARG A 71 -14.90 -11.64 -15.27
N GLU A 72 -14.49 -11.58 -16.53
CA GLU A 72 -13.35 -12.36 -17.04
C GLU A 72 -12.01 -11.90 -16.46
N ALA A 73 -11.89 -10.62 -16.09
CA ALA A 73 -10.66 -10.06 -15.56
C ALA A 73 -10.27 -10.66 -14.21
N GLU A 74 -11.23 -11.14 -13.42
CA GLU A 74 -10.93 -11.85 -12.18
C GLU A 74 -10.25 -13.20 -12.42
N LEU A 75 -10.79 -14.01 -13.34
CA LEU A 75 -10.19 -15.29 -13.69
C LEU A 75 -8.79 -15.05 -14.29
N ASN A 76 -8.69 -14.05 -15.16
CA ASN A 76 -7.42 -13.62 -15.74
C ASN A 76 -6.42 -13.21 -14.66
N SER A 77 -6.82 -12.47 -13.63
CA SER A 77 -5.94 -12.11 -12.51
C SER A 77 -5.30 -13.35 -11.85
N LYS A 78 -6.11 -14.37 -11.54
CA LYS A 78 -5.64 -15.62 -10.91
C LYS A 78 -4.74 -16.43 -11.85
N VAL A 79 -5.11 -16.52 -13.13
CA VAL A 79 -4.32 -17.21 -14.16
C VAL A 79 -2.96 -16.51 -14.32
N PHE A 80 -2.95 -15.19 -14.49
CA PHE A 80 -1.71 -14.41 -14.61
C PHE A 80 -0.84 -14.53 -13.35
N GLY A 81 -1.42 -14.50 -12.15
CA GLY A 81 -0.68 -14.74 -10.90
C GLY A 81 -0.01 -16.12 -10.87
N SER A 82 -0.71 -17.18 -11.30
CA SER A 82 -0.16 -18.54 -11.40
C SER A 82 0.96 -18.64 -12.44
N VAL A 83 0.77 -18.02 -13.61
CA VAL A 83 1.77 -17.99 -14.69
C VAL A 83 3.03 -17.24 -14.24
N SER A 84 2.87 -16.12 -13.54
CA SER A 84 3.98 -15.39 -12.92
C SER A 84 4.81 -16.29 -12.00
N PHE A 85 4.18 -17.09 -11.12
CA PHE A 85 4.90 -18.06 -10.29
C PHE A 85 5.63 -19.15 -11.08
N CYS A 86 5.09 -19.58 -12.22
CA CYS A 86 5.78 -20.52 -13.11
C CYS A 86 7.05 -19.90 -13.67
N PHE A 87 7.00 -18.64 -14.12
CA PHE A 87 8.18 -17.92 -14.60
C PHE A 87 9.18 -17.57 -13.49
N LEU A 88 8.72 -17.26 -12.27
CA LEU A 88 9.60 -17.10 -11.10
C LEU A 88 10.43 -18.37 -10.85
N ARG A 89 9.78 -19.54 -10.91
CA ARG A 89 10.47 -20.84 -10.80
C ARG A 89 11.46 -21.06 -11.94
N LYS A 90 11.06 -20.79 -13.20
CA LYS A 90 11.98 -20.87 -14.35
C LYS A 90 13.19 -19.93 -14.22
N ALA A 91 13.00 -18.76 -13.61
CA ALA A 91 14.07 -17.81 -13.32
C ALA A 91 14.94 -18.19 -12.11
N ASN A 92 14.70 -19.34 -11.46
CA ASN A 92 15.39 -19.78 -10.24
C ASN A 92 15.44 -18.67 -9.17
N TYR A 93 14.31 -17.98 -8.98
CA TYR A 93 14.26 -16.73 -8.20
C TYR A 93 14.82 -16.83 -6.78
N LEU A 94 14.71 -17.99 -6.12
CA LEU A 94 15.24 -18.23 -4.77
C LEU A 94 16.77 -18.29 -4.71
N VAL A 95 17.43 -18.67 -5.80
CA VAL A 95 18.89 -18.80 -5.90
C VAL A 95 19.51 -17.52 -6.47
N SER A 96 18.87 -16.93 -7.48
CA SER A 96 19.36 -15.74 -8.17
C SER A 96 18.25 -14.68 -8.23
N PRO A 97 17.99 -13.96 -7.13
CA PRO A 97 17.05 -12.85 -7.15
C PRO A 97 17.58 -11.73 -8.04
N CYS A 98 16.69 -11.06 -8.76
CA CYS A 98 17.00 -9.88 -9.55
C CYS A 98 15.89 -8.84 -9.40
N LEU A 99 16.06 -7.67 -10.02
CA LEU A 99 15.08 -6.58 -9.92
C LEU A 99 13.70 -7.02 -10.41
N ASN A 100 13.62 -7.77 -11.51
CA ASN A 100 12.34 -8.22 -12.07
C ASN A 100 11.64 -9.24 -11.17
N THR A 101 12.34 -10.26 -10.68
CA THR A 101 11.73 -11.26 -9.79
C THR A 101 11.30 -10.66 -8.45
N THR A 102 12.03 -9.67 -7.93
CA THR A 102 11.68 -8.95 -6.70
C THR A 102 10.42 -8.09 -6.88
N GLN A 103 10.35 -7.33 -7.99
CA GLN A 103 9.13 -6.59 -8.35
C GLN A 103 7.94 -7.52 -8.59
N ALA A 104 8.15 -8.68 -9.22
CA ALA A 104 7.09 -9.65 -9.47
C ALA A 104 6.50 -10.20 -8.15
N LEU A 105 7.35 -10.58 -7.19
CA LEU A 105 6.90 -11.02 -5.86
C LEU A 105 6.13 -9.92 -5.12
N LEU A 106 6.58 -8.67 -5.23
CA LEU A 106 5.91 -7.53 -4.61
C LEU A 106 4.50 -7.33 -5.17
N ASN A 107 4.35 -7.35 -6.49
CA ASN A 107 3.06 -7.22 -7.17
C ASN A 107 2.13 -8.40 -6.86
N ILE A 108 2.64 -9.64 -6.88
CA ILE A 108 1.87 -10.81 -6.45
C ILE A 108 1.39 -10.65 -4.99
N GLY A 109 2.26 -10.20 -4.09
CA GLY A 109 1.90 -9.99 -2.68
C GLY A 109 0.75 -8.98 -2.50
N ILE A 110 0.68 -7.95 -3.34
CA ILE A 110 -0.42 -6.98 -3.35
C ILE A 110 -1.71 -7.65 -3.81
N SER A 111 -1.67 -8.39 -4.92
CA SER A 111 -2.85 -9.09 -5.42
C SER A 111 -3.44 -10.08 -4.40
N LEU A 112 -2.58 -10.86 -3.73
CA LEU A 112 -2.99 -11.81 -2.68
C LEU A 112 -3.54 -11.12 -1.44
N ARG A 113 -3.01 -9.95 -1.09
CA ARG A 113 -3.54 -9.16 0.03
C ARG A 113 -4.94 -8.66 -0.28
N ASN A 114 -5.16 -8.17 -1.49
CA ASN A 114 -6.48 -7.73 -1.92
C ASN A 114 -7.48 -8.91 -1.86
N ASP A 115 -7.07 -10.12 -2.22
CA ASP A 115 -7.89 -11.33 -2.04
C ASP A 115 -8.03 -11.82 -0.57
N MET A 116 -7.52 -11.05 0.40
CA MET A 116 -7.43 -11.37 1.83
C MET A 116 -6.64 -12.62 2.22
N HIS A 117 -5.75 -13.08 1.35
CA HIS A 117 -4.74 -14.09 1.72
C HIS A 117 -3.58 -13.43 2.47
N SER A 118 -3.88 -12.71 3.56
CA SER A 118 -2.92 -11.84 4.26
C SER A 118 -1.74 -12.59 4.87
N SER A 119 -1.94 -13.84 5.30
CA SER A 119 -0.85 -14.71 5.77
C SER A 119 0.12 -15.05 4.65
N VAL A 120 -0.39 -15.46 3.48
CA VAL A 120 0.40 -15.79 2.30
C VAL A 120 1.12 -14.56 1.77
N ALA A 121 0.42 -13.43 1.70
CA ALA A 121 0.99 -12.15 1.31
C ALA A 121 2.13 -11.72 2.25
N TRP A 122 1.97 -11.93 3.57
CA TRP A 122 3.02 -11.65 4.55
C TRP A 122 4.24 -12.57 4.40
N SER A 123 4.04 -13.87 4.15
CA SER A 123 5.14 -14.80 3.87
C SER A 123 5.90 -14.43 2.59
N ILE A 124 5.19 -14.11 1.50
CA ILE A 124 5.80 -13.65 0.24
C ILE A 124 6.55 -12.34 0.45
N LEU A 125 5.99 -11.42 1.23
CA LEU A 125 6.68 -10.18 1.56
C LEU A 125 7.99 -10.44 2.32
N GLY A 126 8.01 -11.41 3.23
CA GLY A 126 9.24 -11.86 3.89
C GLY A 126 10.33 -12.28 2.90
N ILE A 127 9.97 -13.10 1.90
CA ILE A 127 10.89 -13.48 0.81
C ILE A 127 11.33 -12.25 0.01
N THR A 128 10.38 -11.37 -0.32
CA THR A 128 10.62 -10.14 -1.08
C THR A 128 11.61 -9.21 -0.38
N ILE A 129 11.49 -9.04 0.94
CA ILE A 129 12.42 -8.27 1.78
C ILE A 129 13.83 -8.88 1.69
N ARG A 130 13.96 -10.20 1.79
CA ARG A 130 15.26 -10.89 1.68
C ARG A 130 15.86 -10.76 0.28
N HIS A 131 15.04 -10.87 -0.76
CA HIS A 131 15.49 -10.66 -2.14
C HIS A 131 15.98 -9.23 -2.38
N ALA A 132 15.25 -8.23 -1.88
CA ALA A 132 15.65 -6.84 -1.99
C ALA A 132 16.99 -6.57 -1.29
N GLN A 133 17.22 -7.18 -0.12
CA GLN A 133 18.52 -7.14 0.56
C GLN A 133 19.62 -7.81 -0.27
N LEU A 134 19.38 -9.00 -0.83
CA LEU A 134 20.37 -9.74 -1.64
C LEU A 134 20.80 -8.97 -2.89
N ILE A 135 19.90 -8.23 -3.53
CA ILE A 135 20.24 -7.43 -4.72
C ILE A 135 20.72 -6.01 -4.38
N GLY A 136 20.90 -5.69 -3.09
CA GLY A 136 21.42 -4.41 -2.61
C GLY A 136 20.45 -3.23 -2.73
N CYS A 137 19.14 -3.45 -2.58
CA CYS A 137 18.15 -2.37 -2.67
C CYS A 137 18.22 -1.35 -1.55
N CYS A 138 18.79 -1.75 -0.41
CA CYS A 138 18.90 -0.92 0.79
C CYS A 138 20.34 -0.45 1.07
N ASP A 139 21.28 -0.75 0.18
CA ASP A 139 22.68 -0.44 0.38
C ASP A 139 22.96 1.06 0.27
N LYS A 140 24.06 1.49 0.88
CA LYS A 140 24.58 2.85 0.68
C LYS A 140 25.25 2.94 -0.69
N PRO A 141 25.26 4.12 -1.34
CA PRO A 141 25.99 4.29 -2.59
C PRO A 141 27.46 3.97 -2.35
N THR A 142 28.05 3.13 -3.19
CA THR A 142 29.50 2.90 -3.17
C THR A 142 30.17 4.12 -3.80
N ALA A 143 31.30 4.57 -3.25
CA ALA A 143 32.03 5.76 -3.72
C ALA A 143 32.52 5.66 -5.20
N LEU A 144 32.39 4.47 -5.80
CA LEU A 144 32.76 4.15 -7.18
C LEU A 144 31.62 4.38 -8.19
N SER A 145 30.41 4.76 -7.73
CA SER A 145 29.21 4.93 -8.57
C SER A 145 29.02 6.38 -9.04
N ASN A 146 30.03 6.94 -9.72
CA ASN A 146 29.98 8.33 -10.20
C ASN A 146 29.34 8.50 -11.59
N ASP A 147 28.88 7.42 -12.24
CA ASP A 147 28.24 7.49 -13.56
C ASP A 147 26.71 7.62 -13.45
N ASN A 148 26.09 8.42 -14.31
CA ASN A 148 24.65 8.68 -14.31
C ASN A 148 23.80 7.40 -14.36
N ILE A 149 24.19 6.41 -15.16
CA ILE A 149 23.48 5.12 -15.28
C ILE A 149 23.50 4.33 -13.96
N SER A 150 24.63 4.39 -13.24
CA SER A 150 24.77 3.72 -11.93
C SER A 150 23.90 4.37 -10.87
N ASN A 151 23.71 5.70 -10.96
CA ASN A 151 22.83 6.46 -10.08
C ASN A 151 21.35 6.17 -10.34
N ASP A 152 20.92 6.03 -11.59
CA ASP A 152 19.52 5.75 -11.92
C ASP A 152 19.10 4.35 -11.45
N LEU A 153 19.95 3.34 -11.69
CA LEU A 153 19.73 1.98 -11.19
C LEU A 153 19.69 1.94 -9.66
N TYR A 154 20.61 2.66 -9.00
CA TYR A 154 20.65 2.77 -7.55
C TYR A 154 19.37 3.42 -6.99
N ASN A 155 18.95 4.53 -7.57
CA ASN A 155 17.71 5.21 -7.18
C ASN A 155 16.48 4.33 -7.43
N GLY A 156 16.46 3.56 -8.53
CA GLY A 156 15.41 2.59 -8.80
C GLY A 156 15.32 1.48 -7.74
N LYS A 157 16.47 0.94 -7.34
CA LYS A 157 16.59 -0.01 -6.24
C LYS A 157 16.10 0.56 -4.90
N LEU A 158 16.44 1.81 -4.58
CA LEU A 158 15.91 2.49 -3.40
C LEU A 158 14.38 2.67 -3.48
N ARG A 159 13.83 3.06 -4.63
CA ARG A 159 12.37 3.16 -4.83
C ARG A 159 11.69 1.81 -4.57
N LEU A 160 12.26 0.71 -5.07
CA LEU A 160 11.76 -0.63 -4.81
C LEU A 160 11.76 -0.98 -3.32
N TRP A 161 12.86 -0.68 -2.61
CA TRP A 161 12.96 -0.90 -1.17
C TRP A 161 11.84 -0.19 -0.42
N TRP A 162 11.58 1.08 -0.73
CA TRP A 162 10.55 1.85 -0.04
C TRP A 162 9.13 1.41 -0.40
N ALA A 163 8.90 0.93 -1.62
CA ALA A 163 7.66 0.26 -1.98
C ALA A 163 7.43 -0.99 -1.11
N ILE A 164 8.47 -1.81 -0.90
CA ILE A 164 8.42 -2.98 -0.01
C ILE A 164 8.14 -2.57 1.45
N VAL A 165 8.82 -1.54 1.97
CA VAL A 165 8.59 -1.02 3.33
C VAL A 165 7.16 -0.53 3.51
N TRP A 166 6.60 0.16 2.51
CA TRP A 166 5.20 0.57 2.54
C TRP A 166 4.27 -0.64 2.67
N GLN A 167 4.52 -1.71 1.92
CA GLN A 167 3.72 -2.93 2.03
C GLN A 167 3.87 -3.63 3.38
N ASP A 168 5.06 -3.59 3.99
CA ASP A 168 5.34 -4.16 5.31
C ASP A 168 4.57 -3.42 6.41
N ILE A 169 4.69 -2.08 6.44
CA ILE A 169 3.94 -1.22 7.38
C ILE A 169 2.44 -1.41 7.21
N SER A 170 1.95 -1.50 5.97
CA SER A 170 0.53 -1.70 5.71
C SER A 170 -0.01 -3.03 6.28
N LEU A 171 0.75 -4.12 6.20
CA LEU A 171 0.37 -5.40 6.82
C LEU A 171 0.40 -5.32 8.34
N SER A 172 1.39 -4.63 8.89
CA SER A 172 1.50 -4.41 10.34
C SER A 172 0.31 -3.62 10.88
N PHE A 173 -0.12 -2.57 10.17
CA PHE A 173 -1.29 -1.79 10.54
C PHE A 173 -2.61 -2.56 10.44
N CYS A 174 -2.80 -3.30 9.33
CA CYS A 174 -4.07 -3.97 9.07
C CYS A 174 -4.23 -5.28 9.87
N TYR A 175 -3.14 -6.00 10.13
CA TYR A 175 -3.20 -7.38 10.64
C TYR A 175 -2.34 -7.63 11.88
N GLY A 176 -1.73 -6.58 12.46
CA GLY A 176 -0.88 -6.73 13.65
C GLY A 176 0.36 -7.59 13.43
N ARG A 177 0.82 -7.72 12.18
CA ARG A 177 2.00 -8.51 11.83
C ARG A 177 3.29 -7.75 12.21
N PRO A 178 4.32 -8.41 12.74
CA PRO A 178 5.63 -7.79 12.91
C PRO A 178 6.20 -7.30 11.58
N CYS A 179 6.81 -6.13 11.57
CA CYS A 179 7.49 -5.58 10.39
C CYS A 179 8.78 -6.37 10.12
N GLY A 180 8.88 -7.00 8.95
CA GLY A 180 10.06 -7.80 8.56
C GLY A 180 11.28 -6.97 8.16
N SER A 181 11.08 -5.68 7.84
CA SER A 181 12.12 -4.78 7.31
C SER A 181 12.89 -3.99 8.39
N LEU A 182 12.57 -4.15 9.68
CA LEU A 182 13.09 -3.31 10.78
C LEU A 182 14.61 -3.33 10.95
N SER A 183 15.25 -4.44 10.57
CA SER A 183 16.70 -4.65 10.68
C SER A 183 17.53 -3.78 9.72
N VAL A 184 16.89 -3.11 8.77
CA VAL A 184 17.56 -2.32 7.74
C VAL A 184 17.25 -0.84 7.90
N LYS A 185 18.29 -0.01 7.79
CA LYS A 185 18.19 1.45 7.71
C LYS A 185 18.60 1.91 6.31
N ALA A 186 17.63 2.29 5.50
CA ALA A 186 17.85 2.75 4.12
C ALA A 186 17.71 4.28 4.01
N ARG A 187 18.37 4.87 3.00
CA ARG A 187 18.17 6.27 2.63
C ARG A 187 16.85 6.41 1.86
N PHE A 188 16.18 7.55 1.98
CA PHE A 188 15.08 7.89 1.06
C PHE A 188 15.61 8.11 -0.36
N PRO A 189 14.82 7.78 -1.40
CA PRO A 189 15.12 8.20 -2.77
C PRO A 189 15.24 9.73 -2.84
N PRO A 190 15.98 10.27 -3.82
CA PRO A 190 16.06 11.71 -4.01
C PRO A 190 14.67 12.28 -4.32
N THR A 191 14.35 13.41 -3.70
CA THR A 191 13.15 14.18 -4.03
C THR A 191 13.35 14.83 -5.39
N LEU A 192 12.42 14.58 -6.31
CA LEU A 192 12.52 15.00 -7.71
C LEU A 192 12.12 16.47 -7.92
N ASP A 193 11.34 17.03 -6.99
CA ASP A 193 10.88 18.41 -7.06
C ASP A 193 12.06 19.40 -6.93
N PRO A 194 12.25 20.34 -7.88
CA PRO A 194 13.36 21.30 -7.83
C PRO A 194 13.35 22.21 -6.60
N ASN A 195 12.17 22.48 -6.01
CA ASN A 195 12.03 23.30 -4.81
C ASN A 195 12.16 22.45 -3.53
N GLY A 196 12.49 21.17 -3.65
CA GLY A 196 12.60 20.23 -2.54
C GLY A 196 11.26 19.89 -1.87
N ARG A 197 10.13 20.16 -2.54
CA ARG A 197 8.79 19.81 -2.03
C ARG A 197 8.55 18.32 -2.19
N TYR A 198 7.91 17.70 -1.21
CA TYR A 198 7.64 16.26 -1.25
C TYR A 198 6.46 15.97 -2.19
N GLY A 199 6.70 15.16 -3.22
CA GLY A 199 5.62 14.60 -4.01
C GLY A 199 4.85 13.52 -3.23
N PHE A 200 3.82 12.97 -3.84
CA PHE A 200 2.97 11.93 -3.22
C PHE A 200 3.78 10.78 -2.62
N ILE A 201 4.68 10.19 -3.42
CA ILE A 201 5.52 9.06 -2.99
C ILE A 201 6.54 9.47 -1.91
N ASP A 202 7.09 10.68 -1.97
CA ASP A 202 7.99 11.18 -0.93
C ASP A 202 7.28 11.25 0.43
N VAL A 203 6.06 11.78 0.45
CA VAL A 203 5.25 11.90 1.67
C VAL A 203 4.98 10.52 2.25
N ILE A 204 4.47 9.59 1.44
CA ILE A 204 4.15 8.24 1.90
C ILE A 204 5.39 7.52 2.41
N ASN A 205 6.50 7.52 1.67
CA ASN A 205 7.74 6.87 2.09
C ASN A 205 8.22 7.41 3.44
N ARG A 206 8.16 8.74 3.64
CA ARG A 206 8.58 9.38 4.90
C ARG A 206 7.65 9.07 6.07
N ILE A 207 6.34 8.98 5.83
CA ILE A 207 5.38 8.49 6.83
C ILE A 207 5.73 7.05 7.20
N CYS A 208 5.90 6.16 6.21
CA CYS A 208 6.30 4.77 6.45
C CYS A 208 7.63 4.65 7.19
N GLY A 209 8.63 5.48 6.85
CA GLY A 209 9.91 5.54 7.56
C GLY A 209 9.76 5.99 9.02
N THR A 210 8.87 6.95 9.28
CA THR A 210 8.55 7.40 10.65
C THR A 210 7.85 6.28 11.44
N CYS A 211 6.94 5.53 10.81
CA CYS A 211 6.32 4.34 11.42
C CYS A 211 7.35 3.24 11.68
N HIS A 212 8.31 3.05 10.77
CA HIS A 212 9.40 2.09 10.91
C HIS A 212 10.29 2.42 12.11
N ASP A 213 10.63 3.70 12.29
CA ASP A 213 11.38 4.18 13.44
C ASP A 213 10.61 4.01 14.75
N PHE A 214 9.29 4.26 14.74
CA PHE A 214 8.42 3.98 15.88
C PHE A 214 8.46 2.50 16.27
N TYR A 215 8.21 1.59 15.31
CA TYR A 215 8.23 0.15 15.57
C TYR A 215 9.61 -0.36 16.02
N ARG A 216 10.69 0.23 15.49
CA ARG A 216 12.04 -0.09 15.95
C ARG A 216 12.25 0.32 17.41
N GLN A 217 11.76 1.49 17.81
CA GLN A 217 11.83 1.91 19.22
C GLN A 217 10.97 1.02 20.12
N THR A 218 9.77 0.65 19.69
CA THR A 218 8.93 -0.29 20.44
C THR A 218 9.61 -1.65 20.63
N LEU A 219 10.30 -2.16 19.60
CA LEU A 219 11.04 -3.43 19.69
C LEU A 219 12.26 -3.36 20.62
N LEU A 220 12.88 -2.19 20.74
CA LEU A 220 14.05 -1.96 21.60
C LEU A 220 13.69 -1.57 23.03
N ALA A 221 12.42 -1.25 23.29
CA ALA A 221 11.93 -0.98 24.64
C ALA A 221 11.95 -2.27 25.48
N GLU A 222 12.04 -2.11 26.81
CA GLU A 222 11.94 -3.24 27.73
C GLU A 222 10.57 -3.93 27.58
N GLU A 223 10.55 -5.25 27.78
CA GLU A 223 9.32 -6.04 27.76
C GLU A 223 8.30 -5.42 28.73
N ASP A 224 7.06 -5.27 28.25
CA ASP A 224 5.93 -4.67 28.98
C ASP A 224 6.05 -3.18 29.36
N VAL A 225 7.10 -2.47 28.94
CA VAL A 225 7.20 -1.00 29.12
C VAL A 225 6.77 -0.29 27.83
N PRO A 226 5.55 0.29 27.78
CA PRO A 226 5.11 1.04 26.62
C PRO A 226 5.95 2.30 26.42
N LEU A 227 6.06 2.75 25.17
CA LEU A 227 6.62 4.07 24.89
C LEU A 227 5.79 5.16 25.58
N SER A 228 6.48 6.17 26.14
CA SER A 228 5.81 7.29 26.80
C SER A 228 4.94 8.09 25.84
N GLN A 229 3.91 8.75 26.37
CA GLN A 229 3.02 9.61 25.60
C GLN A 229 3.78 10.65 24.76
N ASP A 230 4.77 11.32 25.35
CA ASP A 230 5.58 12.33 24.66
C ASP A 230 6.30 11.74 23.43
N ILE A 231 6.84 10.52 23.53
CA ILE A 231 7.52 9.87 22.42
C ILE A 231 6.53 9.59 21.28
N VAL A 232 5.37 9.04 21.62
CA VAL A 232 4.33 8.71 20.62
C VAL A 232 3.79 9.98 19.96
N GLU A 233 3.50 11.02 20.72
CA GLU A 233 3.04 12.31 20.20
C GLU A 233 4.08 12.97 19.31
N ASN A 234 5.37 12.89 19.65
CA ASN A 234 6.46 13.35 18.79
C ASN A 234 6.48 12.64 17.42
N PHE A 235 6.18 11.34 17.37
CA PHE A 235 6.04 10.63 16.08
C PHE A 235 4.83 11.10 15.29
N VAL A 236 3.69 11.34 15.95
CA VAL A 236 2.49 11.88 15.31
C VAL A 236 2.74 13.27 14.74
N GLU A 237 3.43 14.15 15.47
CA GLU A 237 3.83 15.47 14.98
C GLU A 237 4.77 15.40 13.77
N LYS A 238 5.64 14.39 13.70
CA LYS A 238 6.52 14.21 12.52
C LYS A 238 5.70 13.99 11.26
N PHE A 239 4.56 13.30 11.32
CA PHE A 239 3.69 13.14 10.15
C PHE A 239 3.20 14.50 9.64
N GLU A 240 2.83 15.40 10.54
CA GLU A 240 2.38 16.75 10.17
C GLU A 240 3.52 17.59 9.58
N LYS A 241 4.72 17.53 10.20
CA LYS A 241 5.93 18.18 9.67
C LYS A 241 6.33 17.66 8.28
N ILE A 242 6.11 16.37 8.01
CA ILE A 242 6.31 15.79 6.67
C ILE A 242 5.27 16.34 5.70
N HIS A 243 4.00 16.33 6.09
CA HIS A 243 2.90 16.80 5.26
C HIS A 243 3.05 18.27 4.87
N GLN A 244 3.45 19.16 5.78
CA GLN A 244 3.68 20.59 5.51
C GLN A 244 4.74 20.87 4.42
N LYS A 245 5.65 19.93 4.17
CA LYS A 245 6.66 20.02 3.10
C LYS A 245 6.17 19.47 1.76
N ALA A 246 4.95 18.92 1.69
CA ALA A 246 4.38 18.31 0.49
C ALA A 246 4.07 19.34 -0.61
N GLN A 247 3.94 18.91 -1.86
CA GLN A 247 3.50 19.78 -2.95
C GLN A 247 2.12 20.41 -2.67
N PRO A 248 1.80 21.59 -3.25
CA PRO A 248 0.59 22.36 -2.89
C PRO A 248 -0.72 21.57 -3.01
N HIS A 249 -0.86 20.71 -4.02
CA HIS A 249 -2.06 19.89 -4.21
C HIS A 249 -2.24 18.81 -3.14
N LEU A 250 -1.19 18.47 -2.39
CA LEU A 250 -1.27 17.54 -1.27
C LEU A 250 -1.62 18.24 0.05
N LEU A 251 -1.58 19.57 0.10
CA LEU A 251 -1.89 20.36 1.28
C LEU A 251 -3.33 20.86 1.32
N ASP A 252 -3.86 21.22 0.15
CA ASP A 252 -5.19 21.80 0.02
C ASP A 252 -5.84 21.36 -1.29
N VAL A 253 -7.09 20.91 -1.19
CA VAL A 253 -7.94 20.50 -2.31
C VAL A 253 -8.09 21.61 -3.36
N VAL A 254 -8.03 22.89 -2.96
CA VAL A 254 -8.10 24.02 -3.90
C VAL A 254 -6.96 23.98 -4.93
N ASN A 255 -5.82 23.39 -4.59
CA ASN A 255 -4.68 23.25 -5.50
C ASN A 255 -4.74 21.95 -6.34
N CYS A 256 -5.78 21.12 -6.20
CA CYS A 256 -5.95 19.89 -6.97
C CYS A 256 -6.46 20.16 -8.38
N LEU A 257 -5.53 20.37 -9.32
CA LEU A 257 -5.87 20.68 -10.72
C LEU A 257 -6.25 19.47 -11.59
N SER A 258 -6.12 18.23 -11.10
CA SER A 258 -6.42 17.02 -11.86
C SER A 258 -7.13 15.97 -10.99
N PRO A 259 -7.85 15.00 -11.58
CA PRO A 259 -8.41 13.87 -10.83
C PRO A 259 -7.33 13.09 -10.06
N ARG A 260 -6.13 12.97 -10.65
CA ARG A 260 -4.98 12.36 -10.00
C ARG A 260 -4.56 13.12 -8.74
N HIS A 261 -4.51 14.45 -8.78
CA HIS A 261 -4.20 15.26 -7.60
C HIS A 261 -5.20 15.02 -6.47
N HIS A 262 -6.50 14.94 -6.78
CA HIS A 262 -7.52 14.62 -5.78
C HIS A 262 -7.32 13.23 -5.18
N VAL A 263 -7.03 12.22 -6.00
CA VAL A 263 -6.72 10.86 -5.53
C VAL A 263 -5.51 10.88 -4.60
N GLU A 264 -4.40 11.50 -5.01
CA GLU A 264 -3.18 11.58 -4.19
C GLU A 264 -3.42 12.31 -2.85
N PHE A 265 -4.16 13.43 -2.87
CA PHE A 265 -4.53 14.20 -1.69
C PHE A 265 -5.30 13.35 -0.67
N PHE A 266 -6.39 12.70 -1.09
CA PHE A 266 -7.20 11.91 -0.16
C PHE A 266 -6.51 10.63 0.28
N VAL A 267 -5.70 9.99 -0.58
CA VAL A 267 -4.87 8.83 -0.19
C VAL A 267 -3.86 9.22 0.89
N VAL A 268 -3.16 10.36 0.73
CA VAL A 268 -2.24 10.88 1.76
C VAL A 268 -2.98 11.15 3.06
N THR A 269 -4.17 11.75 2.98
CA THR A 269 -5.00 12.05 4.15
C THR A 269 -5.33 10.77 4.90
N VAL A 270 -5.90 9.76 4.23
CA VAL A 270 -6.25 8.46 4.83
C VAL A 270 -5.04 7.78 5.46
N TYR A 271 -3.89 7.76 4.77
CA TYR A 271 -2.68 7.14 5.32
C TYR A 271 -2.11 7.88 6.53
N LYS A 272 -2.06 9.22 6.46
CA LYS A 272 -1.54 10.08 7.53
C LYS A 272 -2.38 9.92 8.79
N THR A 273 -3.69 10.07 8.67
CA THR A 273 -4.63 9.97 9.80
C THR A 273 -4.65 8.55 10.36
N HIS A 274 -4.67 7.53 9.51
CA HIS A 274 -4.65 6.15 9.94
C HIS A 274 -3.36 5.81 10.70
N ALA A 275 -2.19 6.19 10.18
CA ALA A 275 -0.91 5.98 10.85
C ALA A 275 -0.89 6.66 12.22
N ALA A 276 -1.33 7.93 12.31
CA ALA A 276 -1.45 8.64 13.58
C ALA A 276 -2.37 7.92 14.58
N CYS A 277 -3.55 7.47 14.14
CA CYS A 277 -4.45 6.66 14.97
C CYS A 277 -3.78 5.37 15.46
N ARG A 278 -3.03 4.66 14.59
CA ARG A 278 -2.36 3.41 14.97
C ARG A 278 -1.31 3.62 16.06
N LEU A 279 -0.56 4.71 15.98
CA LEU A 279 0.46 5.07 16.98
C LEU A 279 -0.22 5.51 18.29
N LEU A 280 -1.19 6.42 18.24
CA LEU A 280 -1.88 6.88 19.45
C LEU A 280 -2.61 5.75 20.19
N LYS A 281 -3.12 4.76 19.45
CA LYS A 281 -3.78 3.58 20.05
C LYS A 281 -2.86 2.76 20.95
N THR A 282 -1.53 2.84 20.80
CA THR A 282 -0.61 2.13 21.70
C THR A 282 -0.57 2.72 23.11
N LEU A 283 -1.05 3.96 23.28
CA LEU A 283 -1.18 4.61 24.58
C LEU A 283 -2.48 4.27 25.32
N ILE A 284 -3.43 3.61 24.63
CA ILE A 284 -4.72 3.25 25.24
C ILE A 284 -4.51 2.03 26.15
N GLN A 285 -4.28 2.29 27.43
CA GLN A 285 -4.37 1.32 28.50
C GLN A 285 -5.67 1.51 29.28
N ALA A 286 -6.04 0.52 30.12
CA ALA A 286 -7.18 0.70 31.01
C ALA A 286 -6.96 1.94 31.89
N PRO A 287 -7.89 2.91 31.93
CA PRO A 287 -7.62 4.18 32.58
C PRO A 287 -7.52 4.01 34.09
N GLU A 288 -6.38 4.41 34.67
CA GLU A 288 -6.29 4.69 36.10
C GLU A 288 -7.04 5.98 36.42
N ALA A 289 -7.62 6.09 37.63
CA ALA A 289 -8.48 7.22 38.01
C ALA A 289 -7.78 8.59 37.86
N GLU A 290 -6.46 8.63 38.05
CA GLU A 290 -5.64 9.85 37.99
C GLU A 290 -5.31 10.30 36.57
N ASN A 291 -5.28 9.38 35.59
CA ASN A 291 -4.90 9.68 34.20
C ASN A 291 -6.11 9.74 33.23
N ARG A 292 -7.33 9.84 33.75
CA ARG A 292 -8.55 9.88 32.94
C ARG A 292 -8.57 11.06 31.96
N ASN A 293 -8.10 12.23 32.38
CA ASN A 293 -8.04 13.42 31.52
C ASN A 293 -7.09 13.25 30.32
N GLY A 294 -5.93 12.60 30.53
CA GLY A 294 -4.97 12.30 29.46
C GLY A 294 -5.53 11.26 28.48
N TYR A 295 -6.16 10.22 29.02
CA TYR A 295 -6.87 9.20 28.24
C TYR A 295 -7.96 9.81 27.35
N ASP A 296 -8.82 10.66 27.90
CA ASP A 296 -9.91 11.28 27.15
C ASP A 296 -9.39 12.17 26.01
N ARG A 297 -8.33 12.96 26.25
CA ARG A 297 -7.67 13.77 25.20
C ARG A 297 -7.13 12.92 24.04
N ILE A 298 -6.46 11.80 24.35
CA ILE A 298 -5.94 10.89 23.31
C ILE A 298 -7.11 10.28 22.52
N MET A 299 -8.16 9.86 23.21
CA MET A 299 -9.34 9.28 22.59
C MET A 299 -10.07 10.27 21.69
N ASP A 300 -10.19 11.54 22.10
CA ASP A 300 -10.77 12.61 21.29
C ASP A 300 -9.93 12.88 20.04
N LYS A 301 -8.60 12.91 20.18
CA LYS A 301 -7.68 13.05 19.04
C LYS A 301 -7.82 11.90 18.04
N ILE A 302 -7.92 10.65 18.51
CA ILE A 302 -8.16 9.48 17.65
C ILE A 302 -9.54 9.57 16.99
N THR A 303 -10.53 10.11 17.68
CA THR A 303 -11.89 10.31 17.14
C THR A 303 -11.87 11.26 15.96
N VAL A 304 -11.28 12.44 16.12
CA VAL A 304 -11.14 13.44 15.04
C VAL A 304 -10.44 12.83 13.82
N LEU A 305 -9.29 12.18 14.04
CA LEU A 305 -8.54 11.51 12.96
C LEU A 305 -9.35 10.38 12.31
N SER A 306 -10.20 9.67 13.06
CA SER A 306 -11.04 8.61 12.53
C SER A 306 -12.17 9.15 11.66
N VAL A 307 -12.79 10.27 12.04
CA VAL A 307 -13.77 10.97 11.21
C VAL A 307 -13.12 11.42 9.90
N GLU A 308 -11.97 12.11 9.98
CA GLU A 308 -11.22 12.59 8.82
C GLU A 308 -10.83 11.43 7.87
N THR A 309 -10.44 10.27 8.42
CA THR A 309 -10.15 9.06 7.63
C THR A 309 -11.36 8.59 6.84
N VAL A 310 -12.53 8.53 7.48
CA VAL A 310 -13.77 8.05 6.83
C VAL A 310 -14.26 9.03 5.78
N GLU A 311 -14.26 10.32 6.08
CA GLU A 311 -14.65 11.37 5.13
C GLU A 311 -13.72 11.43 3.92
N ALA A 312 -12.40 11.41 4.15
CA ALA A 312 -11.41 11.41 3.07
C ALA A 312 -11.57 10.19 2.15
N PHE A 313 -11.82 9.00 2.72
CA PHE A 313 -12.06 7.80 1.91
C PHE A 313 -13.39 7.89 1.12
N MET A 314 -14.44 8.44 1.72
CA MET A 314 -15.71 8.66 1.04
C MET A 314 -15.57 9.62 -0.14
N LEU A 315 -14.83 10.72 0.03
CA LEU A 315 -14.52 11.67 -1.03
C LEU A 315 -13.62 11.04 -2.11
N LEU A 316 -12.58 10.30 -1.71
CA LEU A 316 -11.70 9.57 -2.62
C LEU A 316 -12.49 8.69 -3.60
N ARG A 317 -13.51 8.00 -3.10
CA ARG A 317 -14.35 7.12 -3.91
C ARG A 317 -15.20 7.84 -4.95
N GLN A 318 -15.52 9.12 -4.75
CA GLN A 318 -16.21 9.92 -5.76
C GLN A 318 -15.32 10.19 -6.98
N PHE A 319 -14.00 10.23 -6.80
CA PHE A 319 -13.03 10.45 -7.89
C PHE A 319 -12.54 9.15 -8.51
N SER A 320 -12.46 8.07 -7.74
CA SER A 320 -12.02 6.77 -8.24
C SER A 320 -12.62 5.63 -7.42
N ILE A 321 -13.62 4.94 -7.99
CA ILE A 321 -14.21 3.75 -7.35
C ILE A 321 -13.18 2.64 -7.13
N LEU A 322 -12.14 2.63 -7.97
CA LEU A 322 -11.03 1.66 -7.97
C LEU A 322 -10.18 1.74 -6.70
N THR A 323 -10.23 2.87 -5.97
CA THR A 323 -9.60 3.00 -4.66
C THR A 323 -10.20 2.05 -3.62
N SER A 324 -11.46 1.64 -3.82
CA SER A 324 -12.11 0.59 -3.04
C SER A 324 -11.41 -0.75 -3.20
N LEU A 325 -10.68 -0.98 -4.30
CA LEU A 325 -9.95 -2.23 -4.54
C LEU A 325 -8.59 -2.27 -3.85
N TYR A 326 -8.13 -1.12 -3.35
CA TYR A 326 -6.91 -1.08 -2.59
C TYR A 326 -7.18 -1.37 -1.12
N TRP A 327 -7.00 -2.64 -0.77
CA TRP A 327 -7.46 -3.20 0.50
C TRP A 327 -6.97 -2.45 1.74
N SER A 328 -5.77 -1.89 1.70
CA SER A 328 -5.22 -1.16 2.86
C SER A 328 -5.99 0.13 3.18
N LEU A 329 -6.53 0.85 2.19
CA LEU A 329 -7.37 2.03 2.40
C LEU A 329 -8.73 1.63 2.97
N VAL A 330 -9.33 0.55 2.45
CA VAL A 330 -10.57 -0.01 2.96
C VAL A 330 -10.42 -0.45 4.41
N GLN A 331 -9.35 -1.16 4.75
CA GLN A 331 -9.06 -1.56 6.13
C GLN A 331 -8.83 -0.38 7.06
N ALA A 332 -8.09 0.63 6.61
CA ALA A 332 -7.86 1.85 7.39
C ALA A 332 -9.19 2.52 7.75
N THR A 333 -10.06 2.67 6.76
CA THR A 333 -11.38 3.27 6.88
C THR A 333 -12.30 2.45 7.78
N ILE A 334 -12.36 1.13 7.61
CA ILE A 334 -13.21 0.26 8.43
C ILE A 334 -12.72 0.23 9.88
N THR A 335 -11.41 0.27 10.10
CA THR A 335 -10.82 0.37 11.44
C THR A 335 -11.20 1.68 12.12
N ALA A 336 -11.22 2.79 11.38
CA ALA A 336 -11.68 4.09 11.87
C ALA A 336 -13.19 4.08 12.18
N ALA A 337 -14.02 3.57 11.25
CA ALA A 337 -15.47 3.45 11.43
C ALA A 337 -15.84 2.59 12.64
N LYS A 338 -15.19 1.43 12.82
CA LYS A 338 -15.37 0.58 14.00
C LYS A 338 -15.03 1.33 15.29
N PHE A 339 -13.94 2.09 15.29
CA PHE A 339 -13.56 2.90 16.46
C PHE A 339 -14.65 3.92 16.82
N LEU A 340 -15.16 4.66 15.83
CA LEU A 340 -16.25 5.64 16.04
C LEU A 340 -17.50 4.98 16.64
N LEU A 341 -17.95 3.85 16.07
CA LEU A 341 -19.11 3.11 16.58
C LEU A 341 -18.91 2.60 18.00
N THR A 342 -17.72 2.11 18.34
CA THR A 342 -17.42 1.64 19.71
C THR A 342 -17.32 2.76 20.73
N ARG A 343 -16.95 3.97 20.32
CA ARG A 343 -16.82 5.14 21.20
C ARG A 343 -18.12 5.92 21.35
N SER A 344 -19.03 5.81 20.37
CA SER A 344 -20.31 6.52 20.27
C SER A 344 -21.03 6.64 21.64
N ARG A 345 -20.93 7.82 22.26
CA ARG A 345 -21.53 8.17 23.55
C ARG A 345 -22.05 9.61 23.49
N GLY A 346 -23.29 9.83 23.92
CA GLY A 346 -23.85 11.17 24.04
C GLY A 346 -24.30 11.80 22.72
N ALA A 347 -24.10 13.11 22.57
CA ALA A 347 -24.72 13.94 21.52
C ALA A 347 -24.15 13.73 20.11
N ASP A 348 -22.91 13.24 19.98
CA ASP A 348 -22.25 13.04 18.68
C ASP A 348 -22.62 11.72 17.99
N LYS A 349 -23.27 10.80 18.74
CA LYS A 349 -23.70 9.47 18.26
C LYS A 349 -24.48 9.52 16.93
N PRO A 350 -25.51 10.38 16.76
CA PRO A 350 -26.29 10.41 15.52
C PRO A 350 -25.46 10.80 14.28
N ALA A 351 -24.48 11.69 14.44
CA ALA A 351 -23.64 12.14 13.34
C ALA A 351 -22.69 11.03 12.88
N TRP A 352 -22.05 10.33 13.81
CA TRP A 352 -21.13 9.23 13.48
C TRP A 352 -21.87 8.02 12.93
N ASP A 353 -23.04 7.68 13.49
CA ASP A 353 -23.87 6.59 12.97
C ASP A 353 -24.33 6.89 11.54
N SER A 354 -24.70 8.15 11.23
CA SER A 354 -25.04 8.59 9.88
C SER A 354 -23.85 8.52 8.92
N LEU A 355 -22.66 8.95 9.35
CA LEU A 355 -21.43 8.89 8.56
C LEU A 355 -21.07 7.43 8.23
N VAL A 356 -21.07 6.55 9.23
CA VAL A 356 -20.76 5.12 9.04
C VAL A 356 -21.87 4.42 8.24
N GLY A 357 -23.13 4.81 8.42
CA GLY A 357 -24.25 4.36 7.59
C GLY A 357 -24.05 4.71 6.11
N SER A 358 -23.62 5.94 5.82
CA SER A 358 -23.30 6.41 4.47
C SER A 358 -22.12 5.63 3.86
N LEU A 359 -21.08 5.37 4.66
CA LEU A 359 -19.98 4.50 4.26
C LEU A 359 -20.47 3.09 3.92
N MET A 360 -21.34 2.51 4.73
CA MET A 360 -21.88 1.18 4.48
C MET A 360 -22.70 1.11 3.19
N VAL A 361 -23.58 2.08 2.93
CA VAL A 361 -24.33 2.18 1.67
C VAL A 361 -23.37 2.27 0.49
N SER A 362 -22.37 3.13 0.61
CA SER A 362 -21.33 3.27 -0.41
C SER A 362 -20.59 1.95 -0.64
N LEU A 363 -20.11 1.26 0.39
CA LEU A 363 -19.43 -0.04 0.23
C LEU A 363 -20.34 -1.13 -0.35
N ARG A 364 -21.64 -1.14 0.01
CA ARG A 364 -22.63 -2.08 -0.54
C ARG A 364 -22.87 -1.87 -2.04
N SER A 365 -22.88 -0.63 -2.52
CA SER A 365 -22.99 -0.38 -3.98
C SER A 365 -21.88 -1.08 -4.76
N SER A 366 -20.66 -1.14 -4.20
CA SER A 366 -19.54 -1.89 -4.78
C SER A 366 -19.65 -3.41 -4.63
N CYS A 367 -20.58 -3.92 -3.80
CA CYS A 367 -20.94 -5.35 -3.76
C CYS A 367 -22.06 -5.68 -4.75
N ASP A 368 -23.03 -4.78 -4.95
CA ASP A 368 -24.19 -5.01 -5.80
C ASP A 368 -23.89 -4.78 -7.30
N GLU A 369 -23.01 -3.82 -7.63
CA GLU A 369 -22.44 -3.65 -8.97
C GLU A 369 -21.66 -4.90 -9.44
N THR A 370 -21.18 -5.73 -8.49
CA THR A 370 -20.40 -6.96 -8.77
C THR A 370 -21.26 -8.22 -8.92
N THR A 371 -22.48 -8.08 -9.45
CA THR A 371 -23.47 -9.17 -9.47
C THR A 371 -22.96 -10.40 -10.24
N SER A 372 -22.72 -11.47 -9.47
CA SER A 372 -22.38 -12.85 -9.88
C SER A 372 -20.91 -13.08 -10.26
N ILE A 373 -20.01 -13.25 -9.27
CA ILE A 373 -19.39 -14.52 -8.82
C ILE A 373 -19.05 -14.35 -7.33
N ARG A 374 -19.24 -15.40 -6.52
CA ARG A 374 -18.84 -15.43 -5.11
C ARG A 374 -17.30 -15.39 -5.01
N ASN A 375 -16.71 -14.22 -4.80
CA ASN A 375 -15.24 -14.03 -4.78
C ASN A 375 -14.70 -13.79 -3.38
N GLY A 376 -13.38 -13.91 -3.21
CA GLY A 376 -12.67 -13.54 -1.98
C GLY A 376 -12.89 -12.08 -1.62
N PHE A 377 -12.48 -11.13 -2.48
CA PHE A 377 -12.60 -9.68 -2.20
C PHE A 377 -14.05 -9.24 -1.91
N THR A 378 -15.03 -9.60 -2.76
CA THR A 378 -16.44 -9.18 -2.60
C THR A 378 -17.14 -9.87 -1.43
N ALA A 379 -16.92 -11.17 -1.20
CA ALA A 379 -17.46 -11.85 -0.02
C ALA A 379 -16.87 -11.29 1.27
N ASN A 380 -15.61 -10.89 1.25
CA ASN A 380 -14.94 -10.32 2.40
C ASN A 380 -15.33 -8.86 2.68
N LEU A 381 -15.47 -8.04 1.64
CA LEU A 381 -16.03 -6.71 1.77
C LEU A 381 -17.46 -6.80 2.31
N SER A 382 -18.27 -7.74 1.80
CA SER A 382 -19.61 -8.04 2.33
C SER A 382 -19.57 -8.45 3.80
N LYS A 383 -18.61 -9.28 4.20
CA LYS A 383 -18.41 -9.66 5.61
C LYS A 383 -18.11 -8.45 6.49
N LEU A 384 -17.22 -7.56 6.05
CA LEU A 384 -16.88 -6.36 6.83
C LEU A 384 -18.05 -5.38 6.93
N VAL A 385 -18.82 -5.22 5.85
CA VAL A 385 -20.07 -4.45 5.86
C VAL A 385 -21.09 -5.06 6.83
N ALA A 386 -21.19 -6.40 6.88
CA ALA A 386 -22.04 -7.08 7.85
C ALA A 386 -21.57 -6.85 9.30
N GLU A 387 -20.26 -6.90 9.56
CA GLU A 387 -19.70 -6.56 10.88
C GLU A 387 -20.01 -5.13 11.30
N LEU A 388 -19.90 -4.15 10.39
CA LEU A 388 -20.30 -2.77 10.65
C LEU A 388 -21.80 -2.65 10.92
N SER A 389 -22.63 -3.39 10.17
CA SER A 389 -24.09 -3.38 10.35
C SER A 389 -24.50 -3.85 11.76
N ILE A 390 -23.80 -4.87 12.29
CA ILE A 390 -24.03 -5.36 13.65
C ILE A 390 -23.64 -4.31 14.70
N LEU A 391 -22.60 -3.51 14.44
CA LEU A 391 -22.15 -2.47 15.36
C LEU A 391 -23.05 -1.24 15.35
N VAL A 392 -23.63 -0.88 14.20
CA VAL A 392 -24.61 0.23 14.09
C VAL A 392 -25.95 -0.12 14.74
N GLY A 393 -26.35 -1.40 14.71
CA GLY A 393 -27.60 -1.87 15.34
C GLY A 393 -27.53 -2.04 16.86
N LYS A 394 -26.39 -1.75 17.50
CA LYS A 394 -26.18 -1.76 18.95
C LYS A 394 -26.17 -0.35 19.51
#